data_AF-A0A7Y5GYT8-F1
#
_entry.id   AF-A0A7Y5GYT8-F1
#
_cell.length_a   1.000
_cell.length_b   1.000
_cell.length_c   1.000
_cell.angle_alpha   90.00
_cell.angle_beta   90.00
_cell.angle_gamma   90.00
#
_symmetry.space_group_name_H-M   'P 1'
#
loop_
_entity.id
_entity.type
_entity.pdbx_description
1 polymer ?
#
loop_
_entity_poly.entity_id
_entity_poly.type
_entity_poly.pdbx_seq_one_letter_code
_entity_poly.pdbx_strand_id
1 'polypeptide(L)'
;MSDPTLAKGERAEELLRLYFLLSGYYVVRGARLAFDDDDVTDVDLWLYMRPSPLGRERINVDAKYKNKPKALERVLWAKGLQSVLGCDRSIVATTDKRPQVRRFAERHGVLVLDGHFLKRLEVSRTQGANARLDEEALDGILAKCGQNSSLVRRRVAYSKSRLLSQLSFDSCNRWLDDLKFLLELLPNAQASMGAQRALYVVASHFLIGLDFVLAQVAFEEPETRRSFLENGFRYGAGGRQRLDDSLKFAFGLLDAFAPGTGGAFSRARSSVTAELEALNVSVLADHFSRAEVSKELFSLARGLEALGYSEKFTPLSALPPNSIGLFGVLADHFDLDRIQVLGTPGGEDRGEGV
;
A
#
# COMPACT_ATOMS: atom_id res chain seq x y z
N MET A 1 -11.90 -21.45 9.06
CA MET A 1 -11.26 -22.79 9.20
C MET A 1 -9.76 -22.57 9.03
N SER A 2 -8.86 -23.25 9.78
CA SER A 2 -7.45 -23.23 9.39
C SER A 2 -7.35 -23.97 8.07
N ASP A 3 -7.04 -23.27 6.98
CA ASP A 3 -6.80 -23.95 5.71
C ASP A 3 -5.61 -24.90 5.92
N PRO A 4 -5.78 -26.23 5.79
CA PRO A 4 -4.69 -27.20 5.97
C PRO A 4 -3.59 -27.10 4.89
N THR A 5 -3.65 -26.11 4.00
CA THR A 5 -2.76 -25.89 2.86
C THR A 5 -1.56 -24.97 3.14
N LEU A 6 -1.63 -24.08 4.14
CA LEU A 6 -0.55 -23.13 4.42
C LEU A 6 0.67 -23.81 5.05
N ALA A 7 1.86 -23.46 4.56
CA ALA A 7 3.10 -23.89 5.15
C ALA A 7 3.24 -23.35 6.59
N LYS A 8 4.01 -24.07 7.42
CA LYS A 8 4.20 -23.72 8.85
C LYS A 8 4.73 -22.29 9.05
N GLY A 9 5.53 -21.78 8.11
CA GLY A 9 6.05 -20.40 8.12
C GLY A 9 4.95 -19.38 7.86
N GLU A 10 4.21 -19.53 6.76
CA GLU A 10 3.08 -18.65 6.37
C GLU A 10 2.02 -18.58 7.47
N ARG A 11 1.71 -19.72 8.10
CA ARG A 11 0.78 -19.75 9.24
C ARG A 11 1.27 -18.92 10.42
N ALA A 12 2.58 -18.90 10.68
CA ALA A 12 3.17 -18.12 11.76
C ALA A 12 3.19 -16.61 11.44
N GLU A 13 3.44 -16.24 10.18
CA GLU A 13 3.32 -14.86 9.73
C GLU A 13 1.88 -14.36 9.84
N GLU A 14 0.89 -15.16 9.45
CA GLU A 14 -0.52 -14.79 9.54
C GLU A 14 -0.98 -14.62 11.00
N LEU A 15 -0.43 -15.43 11.92
CA LEU A 15 -0.63 -15.26 13.36
C LEU A 15 -0.07 -13.93 13.85
N LEU A 16 1.17 -13.61 13.49
CA LEU A 16 1.82 -12.37 13.85
C LEU A 16 1.09 -11.16 13.26
N ARG A 17 0.65 -11.26 12.00
CA ARG A 17 -0.15 -10.25 11.33
C ARG A 17 -1.42 -9.93 12.12
N LEU A 18 -2.16 -10.96 12.53
CA LEU A 18 -3.35 -10.78 13.37
C LEU A 18 -3.03 -10.12 14.72
N TYR A 19 -1.95 -10.55 15.38
CA TYR A 19 -1.51 -9.94 16.64
C TYR A 19 -1.25 -8.44 16.50
N PHE A 20 -0.49 -8.02 15.49
CA PHE A 20 -0.19 -6.62 15.26
C PHE A 20 -1.43 -5.83 14.84
N LEU A 21 -2.29 -6.42 13.99
CA LEU A 21 -3.54 -5.78 13.59
C LEU A 21 -4.43 -5.49 14.80
N LEU A 22 -4.60 -6.46 15.72
CA LEU A 22 -5.35 -6.27 16.96
C LEU A 22 -4.69 -5.26 17.91
N SER A 23 -3.36 -5.11 17.81
CA SER A 23 -2.59 -4.10 18.54
C SER A 23 -2.65 -2.71 17.91
N GLY A 24 -3.45 -2.54 16.85
CA GLY A 24 -3.73 -1.25 16.21
C GLY A 24 -2.91 -0.94 14.94
N TYR A 25 -1.96 -1.81 14.56
CA TYR A 25 -1.12 -1.59 13.39
C TYR A 25 -1.91 -1.80 12.08
N TYR A 26 -1.52 -1.09 11.04
CA TYR A 26 -1.71 -1.53 9.66
C TYR A 26 -0.59 -2.50 9.32
N VAL A 27 -0.91 -3.64 8.69
CA VAL A 27 0.03 -4.75 8.52
C VAL A 27 -0.01 -5.25 7.09
N VAL A 28 1.16 -5.37 6.46
CA VAL A 28 1.34 -6.00 5.15
C VAL A 28 2.26 -7.19 5.27
N ARG A 29 1.89 -8.31 4.65
CA ARG A 29 2.68 -9.55 4.62
C ARG A 29 3.37 -9.73 3.27
N GLY A 30 4.59 -10.25 3.31
CA GLY A 30 5.31 -10.71 2.11
C GLY A 30 5.54 -9.62 1.07
N ALA A 31 5.94 -8.42 1.51
CA ALA A 31 6.29 -7.34 0.59
C ALA A 31 7.70 -7.59 0.01
N ARG A 32 7.85 -7.46 -1.32
CA ARG A 32 9.13 -7.72 -1.99
C ARG A 32 9.98 -6.46 -2.04
N LEU A 33 11.23 -6.58 -1.62
CA LEU A 33 12.23 -5.55 -1.82
C LEU A 33 13.00 -5.88 -3.10
N ALA A 34 12.99 -4.95 -4.06
CA ALA A 34 13.75 -5.04 -5.30
C ALA A 34 14.65 -3.81 -5.46
N PHE A 35 15.75 -3.98 -6.19
CA PHE A 35 16.68 -2.91 -6.57
C PHE A 35 17.02 -3.07 -8.05
N ASP A 36 16.77 -2.03 -8.86
CA ASP A 36 17.05 -2.01 -10.31
C ASP A 36 16.67 -3.32 -11.03
N ASP A 37 15.43 -3.78 -10.81
CA ASP A 37 14.81 -5.00 -11.36
C ASP A 37 15.25 -6.35 -10.75
N ASP A 38 16.24 -6.36 -9.85
CA ASP A 38 16.63 -7.57 -9.12
C ASP A 38 15.86 -7.70 -7.80
N ASP A 39 15.24 -8.86 -7.59
CA ASP A 39 14.62 -9.23 -6.31
C ASP A 39 15.71 -9.41 -5.25
N VAL A 40 15.72 -8.54 -4.24
CA VAL A 40 16.73 -8.55 -3.15
C VAL A 40 16.30 -9.51 -2.05
N THR A 41 15.11 -9.30 -1.48
CA THR A 41 14.56 -10.13 -0.41
C THR A 41 13.07 -9.84 -0.22
N ASP A 42 12.37 -10.80 0.40
CA ASP A 42 11.03 -10.55 0.94
C ASP A 42 11.11 -10.02 2.37
N VAL A 43 10.17 -9.16 2.73
CA VAL A 43 9.93 -8.68 4.09
C VAL A 43 8.70 -9.39 4.64
N ASP A 44 8.89 -10.21 5.68
CA ASP A 44 7.84 -11.10 6.19
C ASP A 44 6.61 -10.29 6.64
N LEU A 45 6.80 -9.27 7.49
CA LEU A 45 5.78 -8.26 7.76
C LEU A 45 6.35 -6.84 7.77
N TRP A 46 5.58 -5.92 7.21
CA TRP A 46 5.77 -4.48 7.35
C TRP A 46 4.60 -3.89 8.12
N LEU A 47 4.91 -3.15 9.20
CA LEU A 47 3.92 -2.53 10.07
C LEU A 47 3.95 -1.02 9.93
N TYR A 48 2.77 -0.43 10.00
CA TYR A 48 2.59 1.02 10.09
C TYR A 48 1.66 1.37 11.23
N MET A 49 2.02 2.39 12.01
CA MET A 49 1.20 2.92 13.09
C MET A 49 1.14 4.44 13.02
N ARG A 50 -0.04 4.97 13.38
CA ARG A 50 -0.28 6.39 13.63
C ARG A 50 -0.52 6.61 15.13
N PRO A 51 0.52 6.74 15.96
CA PRO A 51 0.36 6.93 17.41
C PRO A 51 -0.18 8.31 17.79
N SER A 52 0.00 9.33 16.95
CA SER A 52 -0.48 10.69 17.18
C SER A 52 -0.71 11.43 15.85
N PRO A 53 -1.24 12.67 15.85
CA PRO A 53 -1.39 13.45 14.63
C PRO A 53 -0.09 13.64 13.83
N LEU A 54 1.06 13.81 14.52
CA LEU A 54 2.39 13.94 13.91
C LEU A 54 3.16 12.63 13.82
N GLY A 55 2.99 11.76 14.81
CA GLY A 55 3.79 10.55 14.92
C GLY A 55 3.36 9.56 13.84
N ARG A 56 4.34 9.06 13.08
CA ARG A 56 4.21 7.88 12.22
C ARG A 56 5.34 6.94 12.55
N GLU A 57 5.04 5.65 12.46
CA GLU A 57 6.02 4.64 12.78
C GLU A 57 5.93 3.48 11.80
N ARG A 58 7.08 3.11 11.24
CA ARG A 58 7.27 2.01 10.32
C ARG A 58 8.17 0.97 10.95
N ILE A 59 7.76 -0.29 10.88
CA ILE A 59 8.48 -1.39 11.53
C ILE A 59 8.61 -2.56 10.56
N ASN A 60 9.83 -3.09 10.41
CA ASN A 60 10.05 -4.36 9.72
C ASN A 60 10.07 -5.52 10.72
N VAL A 61 9.45 -6.64 10.35
CA VAL A 61 9.45 -7.88 11.15
C VAL A 61 10.08 -9.00 10.33
N ASP A 62 11.10 -9.65 10.89
CA ASP A 62 11.63 -10.94 10.41
C ASP A 62 11.05 -12.07 11.28
N ALA A 63 10.38 -13.02 10.65
CA ALA A 63 9.74 -14.16 11.27
C ALA A 63 10.45 -15.46 10.89
N LYS A 64 11.03 -16.14 11.88
CA LYS A 64 11.70 -17.44 11.67
C LYS A 64 11.14 -18.56 12.53
N TYR A 65 10.28 -19.35 11.90
CA TYR A 65 9.59 -20.48 12.53
C TYR A 65 10.21 -21.84 12.17
N LYS A 66 11.39 -22.14 12.72
CA LYS A 66 12.13 -23.40 12.49
C LYS A 66 12.66 -24.00 13.79
N ASN A 67 13.06 -25.28 13.79
CA ASN A 67 13.66 -25.92 14.97
C ASN A 67 15.00 -25.28 15.37
N LYS A 68 15.79 -24.84 14.38
CA LYS A 68 17.03 -24.07 14.57
C LYS A 68 16.92 -22.75 13.80
N PRO A 69 16.35 -21.69 14.40
CA PRO A 69 16.02 -20.45 13.70
C PRO A 69 17.23 -19.53 13.47
N LYS A 70 18.38 -19.83 14.07
CA LYS A 70 19.59 -18.98 14.06
C LYS A 70 19.29 -17.52 14.47
N ALA A 71 18.62 -17.36 15.61
CA ALA A 71 18.03 -16.07 16.00
C ALA A 71 19.02 -14.91 16.13
N LEU A 72 20.29 -15.15 16.50
CA LEU A 72 21.31 -14.09 16.54
C LEU A 72 21.62 -13.52 15.15
N GLU A 73 21.70 -14.38 14.12
CA GLU A 73 21.86 -13.93 12.72
C GLU A 73 20.61 -13.14 12.27
N ARG A 74 19.41 -13.57 12.71
CA ARG A 74 18.15 -12.89 12.39
C ARG A 74 18.06 -11.49 12.99
N VAL A 75 18.63 -11.26 14.18
CA VAL A 75 18.75 -9.92 14.77
C VAL A 75 19.60 -9.00 13.90
N LEU A 76 20.76 -9.48 13.41
CA LEU A 76 21.61 -8.70 12.51
C LEU A 76 20.90 -8.42 11.18
N TRP A 77 20.23 -9.43 10.62
CA TRP A 77 19.45 -9.29 9.39
C TRP A 77 18.33 -8.25 9.52
N ALA A 78 17.48 -8.38 10.54
CA ALA A 78 16.39 -7.45 10.78
C ALA A 78 16.89 -6.01 11.02
N LYS A 79 18.04 -5.85 11.68
CA LYS A 79 18.66 -4.54 11.89
C LYS A 79 19.23 -3.94 10.60
N GLY A 80 19.87 -4.75 9.76
CA GLY A 80 20.33 -4.33 8.44
C GLY A 80 19.17 -3.88 7.56
N LEU A 81 18.11 -4.70 7.50
CA LEU A 81 16.89 -4.38 6.77
C LEU A 81 16.22 -3.11 7.29
N GLN A 82 16.17 -2.90 8.61
CA GLN A 82 15.69 -1.65 9.21
C GLN A 82 16.40 -0.43 8.63
N SER A 83 17.74 -0.50 8.54
CA SER A 83 18.57 0.58 8.03
C SER A 83 18.33 0.84 6.54
N VAL A 84 18.20 -0.22 5.74
CA VAL A 84 17.96 -0.11 4.28
C VAL A 84 16.58 0.49 4.00
N LEU A 85 15.56 0.09 4.74
CA LEU A 85 14.18 0.56 4.56
C LEU A 85 13.90 1.90 5.24
N GLY A 86 14.81 2.38 6.10
CA GLY A 86 14.58 3.55 6.95
C GLY A 86 13.44 3.37 7.95
N CYS A 87 13.21 2.15 8.43
CA CYS A 87 12.19 1.87 9.44
C CYS A 87 12.62 2.38 10.82
N ASP A 88 11.66 2.81 11.63
CA ASP A 88 11.88 3.35 12.97
C ASP A 88 12.29 2.26 13.97
N ARG A 89 11.71 1.06 13.82
CA ARG A 89 12.02 -0.11 14.64
C ARG A 89 12.10 -1.39 13.81
N SER A 90 12.65 -2.43 14.43
CA SER A 90 12.66 -3.79 13.88
C SER A 90 12.32 -4.83 14.94
N ILE A 91 11.68 -5.90 14.50
CA ILE A 91 11.23 -7.01 15.34
C ILE A 91 11.73 -8.32 14.75
N VAL A 92 12.20 -9.22 15.61
CA VAL A 92 12.45 -10.63 15.27
C VAL A 92 11.45 -11.51 16.01
N ALA A 93 10.66 -12.28 15.27
CA ALA A 93 9.79 -13.31 15.81
C ALA A 93 10.44 -14.68 15.59
N THR A 94 10.72 -15.41 16.67
CA THR A 94 11.50 -16.65 16.60
C THR A 94 11.04 -17.71 17.59
N THR A 95 11.21 -18.99 17.23
CA THR A 95 10.99 -20.13 18.13
C THR A 95 12.07 -20.26 19.20
N ASP A 96 13.18 -19.51 19.10
CA ASP A 96 14.26 -19.50 20.10
C ASP A 96 13.77 -18.95 21.44
N LYS A 97 14.23 -19.55 22.54
CA LYS A 97 13.84 -19.20 23.92
C LYS A 97 15.04 -18.78 24.77
N ARG A 98 16.25 -18.80 24.21
CA ARG A 98 17.47 -18.55 24.96
C ARG A 98 17.53 -17.08 25.38
N PRO A 99 17.72 -16.76 26.67
CA PRO A 99 17.80 -15.38 27.15
C PRO A 99 18.90 -14.54 26.48
N GLN A 100 19.98 -15.20 26.02
CA GLN A 100 21.08 -14.55 25.30
C GLN A 100 20.63 -13.87 24.00
N VAL A 101 19.60 -14.40 23.33
CA VAL A 101 19.05 -13.80 22.10
C VAL A 101 18.36 -12.48 22.42
N ARG A 102 17.54 -12.44 23.47
CA ARG A 102 16.88 -11.22 23.93
C ARG A 102 17.91 -10.16 24.34
N ARG A 103 18.90 -10.53 25.16
CA ARG A 103 19.96 -9.58 25.59
C ARG A 103 20.76 -9.02 24.40
N PHE A 104 21.07 -9.86 23.41
CA PHE A 104 21.77 -9.43 22.20
C PHE A 104 20.90 -8.45 21.39
N ALA A 105 19.63 -8.78 21.17
CA ALA A 105 18.71 -7.93 20.43
C ALA A 105 18.46 -6.58 21.11
N GLU A 106 18.27 -6.57 22.43
CA GLU A 106 18.10 -5.34 23.23
C GLU A 106 19.30 -4.39 23.07
N ARG A 107 20.54 -4.92 23.10
CA ARG A 107 21.76 -4.13 22.88
C ARG A 107 21.82 -3.47 21.49
N HIS A 108 21.11 -4.00 20.51
CA HIS A 108 21.08 -3.50 19.13
C HIS A 108 19.77 -2.79 18.78
N GLY A 109 18.88 -2.58 19.77
CA GLY A 109 17.59 -1.91 19.57
C GLY A 109 16.63 -2.72 18.70
N VAL A 110 16.68 -4.05 18.78
CA VAL A 110 15.78 -4.98 18.07
C VAL A 110 14.87 -5.65 19.10
N LEU A 111 13.56 -5.62 18.87
CA LEU A 111 12.59 -6.29 19.74
C LEU A 111 12.51 -7.79 19.39
N VAL A 112 12.44 -8.67 20.38
CA VAL A 112 12.31 -10.12 20.16
C VAL A 112 10.99 -10.66 20.70
N LEU A 113 10.20 -11.23 19.80
CA LEU A 113 9.05 -12.09 20.11
C LEU A 113 9.54 -13.54 20.15
N ASP A 114 9.82 -14.03 21.36
CA ASP A 114 10.46 -15.34 21.59
C ASP A 114 9.50 -16.53 21.45
N GLY A 115 10.04 -17.74 21.56
CA GLY A 115 9.27 -18.96 21.43
C GLY A 115 8.22 -19.15 22.53
N HIS A 116 8.31 -18.46 23.67
CA HIS A 116 7.24 -18.46 24.68
C HIS A 116 6.08 -17.58 24.23
N PHE A 117 6.37 -16.41 23.67
CA PHE A 117 5.37 -15.53 23.08
C PHE A 117 4.62 -16.20 21.94
N LEU A 118 5.32 -16.79 20.96
CA LEU A 118 4.68 -17.43 19.81
C LEU A 118 3.77 -18.60 20.23
N LYS A 119 4.18 -19.39 21.23
CA LYS A 119 3.34 -20.47 21.76
C LYS A 119 2.05 -19.95 22.40
N ARG A 120 2.09 -18.80 23.09
CA ARG A 120 0.86 -18.16 23.63
C ARG A 120 -0.05 -17.67 22.51
N LEU A 121 0.54 -17.11 21.44
CA LEU A 121 -0.21 -16.60 20.30
C LEU A 121 -0.94 -17.71 19.54
N GLU A 122 -0.31 -18.88 19.37
CA GLU A 122 -0.95 -20.06 18.75
C GLU A 122 -2.20 -20.51 19.52
N VAL A 123 -2.14 -20.54 20.86
CA VAL A 123 -3.27 -20.94 21.72
C VAL A 123 -4.43 -19.95 21.63
N SER A 124 -4.12 -18.65 21.58
CA SER A 124 -5.11 -17.58 21.46
C SER A 124 -5.91 -17.64 20.15
N ARG A 125 -5.26 -17.94 19.01
CA ARG A 125 -5.92 -17.99 17.69
C ARG A 125 -6.97 -19.10 17.59
N THR A 126 -6.78 -20.22 18.27
CA THR A 126 -7.74 -21.34 18.27
C THR A 126 -9.12 -20.96 18.82
N GLN A 127 -9.24 -19.83 19.51
CA GLN A 127 -10.48 -19.38 20.14
C GLN A 127 -11.23 -18.31 19.32
N GLY A 128 -10.63 -17.77 18.25
CA GLY A 128 -11.24 -16.75 17.40
C GLY A 128 -10.97 -17.05 15.93
N ALA A 129 -11.91 -17.72 15.25
CA ALA A 129 -11.83 -17.90 13.81
C ALA A 129 -12.03 -16.54 13.13
N ASN A 130 -10.98 -15.99 12.55
CA ASN A 130 -11.06 -14.76 11.78
C ASN A 130 -11.48 -15.12 10.36
N ALA A 131 -12.64 -14.64 9.91
CA ALA A 131 -13.18 -14.87 8.56
C ALA A 131 -12.44 -13.99 7.54
N ARG A 132 -11.21 -14.36 7.22
CA ARG A 132 -10.30 -13.57 6.38
C ARG A 132 -9.48 -14.51 5.49
N LEU A 133 -9.35 -14.13 4.22
CA LEU A 133 -8.45 -14.72 3.24
C LEU A 133 -6.99 -14.46 3.63
N ASP A 134 -6.15 -15.47 3.45
CA ASP A 134 -4.69 -15.29 3.42
C ASP A 134 -4.23 -14.74 2.04
N GLU A 135 -2.92 -14.60 1.87
CA GLU A 135 -2.35 -14.02 0.64
C GLU A 135 -2.53 -14.96 -0.55
N GLU A 136 -2.37 -16.25 -0.30
CA GLU A 136 -2.46 -17.31 -1.30
C GLU A 136 -3.89 -17.44 -1.82
N ALA A 137 -4.89 -17.37 -0.93
CA ALA A 137 -6.30 -17.36 -1.29
C ALA A 137 -6.68 -16.09 -2.06
N LEU A 138 -6.20 -14.91 -1.65
CA LEU A 138 -6.42 -13.68 -2.40
C LEU A 138 -5.78 -13.78 -3.80
N ASP A 139 -4.53 -14.24 -3.89
CA ASP A 139 -3.83 -14.45 -5.16
C ASP A 139 -4.59 -15.40 -6.09
N GLY A 140 -5.16 -16.48 -5.54
CA GLY A 140 -6.04 -17.40 -6.25
C GLY A 140 -7.33 -16.76 -6.79
N ILE A 141 -7.86 -15.72 -6.14
CA ILE A 141 -8.97 -14.91 -6.67
C ILE A 141 -8.46 -13.98 -7.78
N LEU A 142 -7.34 -13.30 -7.58
CA LEU A 142 -6.77 -12.38 -8.58
C LEU A 142 -6.35 -13.12 -9.87
N ALA A 143 -5.95 -14.39 -9.76
CA ALA A 143 -5.66 -15.25 -10.89
C ALA A 143 -6.88 -15.49 -11.80
N LYS A 144 -8.11 -15.24 -11.32
CA LYS A 144 -9.36 -15.42 -12.07
C LYS A 144 -9.82 -14.17 -12.81
N CYS A 145 -9.05 -13.07 -12.80
CA CYS A 145 -9.38 -11.82 -13.53
C CYS A 145 -9.21 -11.92 -15.07
N GLY A 146 -9.45 -13.10 -15.65
CA GLY A 146 -9.34 -13.36 -17.09
C GLY A 146 -7.97 -12.99 -17.66
N GLN A 147 -7.98 -12.31 -18.81
CA GLN A 147 -6.77 -11.88 -19.54
C GLN A 147 -5.91 -10.88 -18.76
N ASN A 148 -6.49 -10.17 -17.78
CA ASN A 148 -5.79 -9.18 -16.96
C ASN A 148 -5.22 -9.73 -15.66
N SER A 149 -5.37 -11.04 -15.40
CA SER A 149 -4.92 -11.69 -14.15
C SER A 149 -3.45 -11.41 -13.82
N SER A 150 -2.54 -11.53 -14.78
CA SER A 150 -1.10 -11.27 -14.58
C SER A 150 -0.81 -9.81 -14.21
N LEU A 151 -1.48 -8.86 -14.88
CA LEU A 151 -1.33 -7.43 -14.63
C LEU A 151 -1.91 -7.02 -13.27
N VAL A 152 -3.10 -7.51 -12.92
CA VAL A 152 -3.73 -7.24 -11.62
C VAL A 152 -2.86 -7.75 -10.48
N ARG A 153 -2.40 -9.01 -10.55
CA ARG A 153 -1.51 -9.61 -9.54
C ARG A 153 -0.22 -8.82 -9.40
N ARG A 154 0.39 -8.44 -10.52
CA ARG A 154 1.62 -7.64 -10.56
C ARG A 154 1.42 -6.28 -9.90
N ARG A 155 0.34 -5.57 -10.21
CA ARG A 155 0.05 -4.25 -9.60
C ARG A 155 -0.18 -4.36 -8.10
N VAL A 156 -0.89 -5.38 -7.62
CA VAL A 156 -1.04 -5.62 -6.18
C VAL A 156 0.32 -5.90 -5.51
N ALA A 157 1.16 -6.77 -6.10
CA ALA A 157 2.49 -7.06 -5.57
C ALA A 157 3.40 -5.82 -5.54
N TYR A 158 3.43 -5.03 -6.60
CA TYR A 158 4.19 -3.77 -6.63
C TYR A 158 3.63 -2.73 -5.67
N SER A 159 2.31 -2.67 -5.48
CA SER A 159 1.70 -1.75 -4.52
C SER A 159 2.19 -2.00 -3.09
N LYS A 160 2.39 -3.26 -2.70
CA LYS A 160 2.99 -3.64 -1.42
C LYS A 160 4.46 -3.26 -1.36
N SER A 161 5.20 -3.58 -2.41
CA SER A 161 6.65 -3.33 -2.51
C SER A 161 6.97 -1.84 -2.36
N ARG A 162 6.11 -0.95 -2.90
CA ARG A 162 6.24 0.50 -2.73
C ARG A 162 6.15 0.98 -1.27
N LEU A 163 5.51 0.23 -0.37
CA LEU A 163 5.49 0.59 1.06
C LEU A 163 6.86 0.45 1.72
N LEU A 164 7.72 -0.41 1.17
CA LEU A 164 9.09 -0.60 1.64
C LEU A 164 10.01 0.54 1.20
N SER A 165 9.64 1.24 0.13
CA SER A 165 10.38 2.40 -0.38
C SER A 165 10.04 3.68 0.40
N GLN A 166 10.66 4.81 0.02
CA GLN A 166 10.33 6.10 0.63
C GLN A 166 8.87 6.47 0.31
N LEU A 167 8.02 6.49 1.35
CA LEU A 167 6.64 6.94 1.27
C LEU A 167 6.63 8.43 0.92
N SER A 168 6.29 8.72 -0.34
CA SER A 168 6.35 10.05 -0.94
C SER A 168 5.25 10.21 -1.98
N PHE A 169 5.13 11.42 -2.54
CA PHE A 169 4.18 11.65 -3.64
C PHE A 169 4.49 10.84 -4.90
N ASP A 170 5.74 10.46 -5.14
CA ASP A 170 6.08 9.59 -6.27
C ASP A 170 5.40 8.23 -6.12
N SER A 171 5.44 7.65 -4.92
CA SER A 171 4.74 6.40 -4.60
C SER A 171 3.21 6.58 -4.64
N CYS A 172 2.70 7.72 -4.14
CA CYS A 172 1.27 8.06 -4.22
C CYS A 172 0.77 8.10 -5.65
N ASN A 173 1.49 8.76 -6.55
CA ASN A 173 1.12 8.87 -7.95
C ASN A 173 1.17 7.50 -8.64
N ARG A 174 2.15 6.64 -8.31
CA ARG A 174 2.17 5.26 -8.83
C ARG A 174 1.02 4.39 -8.31
N TRP A 175 0.55 4.62 -7.08
CA TRP A 175 -0.69 3.98 -6.63
C TRP A 175 -1.91 4.54 -7.35
N LEU A 176 -1.99 5.84 -7.64
CA LEU A 176 -3.05 6.42 -8.47
C LEU A 176 -3.10 5.77 -9.86
N ASP A 177 -1.95 5.53 -10.50
CA ASP A 177 -1.89 4.81 -11.78
C ASP A 177 -2.45 3.38 -11.70
N ASP A 178 -2.17 2.67 -10.59
CA ASP A 178 -2.74 1.33 -10.35
C ASP A 178 -4.25 1.40 -10.09
N LEU A 179 -4.70 2.40 -9.33
CA LEU A 179 -6.11 2.61 -9.04
C LEU A 179 -6.90 2.91 -10.30
N LYS A 180 -6.38 3.78 -11.18
CA LYS A 180 -6.99 4.07 -12.48
C LYS A 180 -7.20 2.79 -13.29
N PHE A 181 -6.14 1.99 -13.45
CA PHE A 181 -6.22 0.72 -14.17
C PHE A 181 -7.28 -0.23 -13.58
N LEU A 182 -7.38 -0.32 -12.26
CA LEU A 182 -8.34 -1.20 -11.59
C LEU A 182 -9.78 -0.68 -11.72
N LEU A 183 -9.99 0.65 -11.68
CA LEU A 183 -11.28 1.29 -11.90
C LEU A 183 -11.78 1.07 -13.34
N GLU A 184 -10.90 1.23 -14.33
CA GLU A 184 -11.19 0.97 -15.74
C GLU A 184 -11.53 -0.51 -16.02
N LEU A 185 -11.06 -1.42 -15.16
CA LEU A 185 -11.33 -2.85 -15.28
C LEU A 185 -12.68 -3.27 -14.67
N LEU A 186 -13.32 -2.43 -13.85
CA LEU A 186 -14.57 -2.77 -13.15
C LEU A 186 -15.75 -3.15 -14.06
N PRO A 187 -15.96 -2.50 -15.24
CA PRO A 187 -17.03 -2.89 -16.16
C PRO A 187 -16.89 -4.30 -16.73
N ASN A 188 -15.71 -4.91 -16.65
CA ASN A 188 -15.49 -6.29 -17.11
C ASN A 188 -15.99 -7.30 -16.05
N ALA A 189 -17.12 -7.96 -16.34
CA ALA A 189 -17.74 -8.94 -15.45
C ALA A 189 -16.79 -10.07 -15.00
N GLN A 190 -15.88 -10.54 -15.87
CA GLN A 190 -14.93 -11.61 -15.52
C GLN A 190 -13.87 -11.15 -14.51
N ALA A 191 -13.52 -9.87 -14.52
CA ALA A 191 -12.51 -9.30 -13.64
C ALA A 191 -13.11 -8.60 -12.41
N SER A 192 -14.41 -8.26 -12.43
CA SER A 192 -15.00 -7.30 -11.49
C SER A 192 -14.74 -7.63 -10.01
N MET A 193 -14.99 -8.87 -9.57
CA MET A 193 -14.77 -9.22 -8.16
C MET A 193 -13.30 -9.13 -7.73
N GLY A 194 -12.39 -9.71 -8.53
CA GLY A 194 -10.96 -9.67 -8.22
C GLY A 194 -10.37 -8.26 -8.36
N ALA A 195 -10.83 -7.50 -9.35
CA ALA A 195 -10.46 -6.09 -9.56
C ALA A 195 -10.92 -5.21 -8.39
N GLN A 196 -12.14 -5.39 -7.87
CA GLN A 196 -12.61 -4.65 -6.69
C GLN A 196 -11.80 -4.99 -5.43
N ARG A 197 -11.47 -6.27 -5.21
CA ARG A 197 -10.60 -6.65 -4.08
C ARG A 197 -9.20 -6.04 -4.21
N ALA A 198 -8.61 -6.12 -5.40
CA ALA A 198 -7.33 -5.46 -5.69
C ALA A 198 -7.42 -3.95 -5.50
N LEU A 199 -8.52 -3.32 -5.93
CA LEU A 199 -8.78 -1.90 -5.76
C LEU A 199 -8.76 -1.51 -4.28
N TYR A 200 -9.41 -2.29 -3.41
CA TYR A 200 -9.42 -2.03 -1.97
C TYR A 200 -8.02 -2.11 -1.36
N VAL A 201 -7.24 -3.14 -1.73
CA VAL A 201 -5.86 -3.33 -1.24
C VAL A 201 -4.91 -2.23 -1.75
N VAL A 202 -5.02 -1.85 -3.02
CA VAL A 202 -4.17 -0.79 -3.58
C VAL A 202 -4.57 0.58 -2.99
N ALA A 203 -5.87 0.82 -2.80
CA ALA A 203 -6.37 2.05 -2.18
C ALA A 203 -5.92 2.15 -0.72
N SER A 204 -5.89 1.05 0.03
CA SER A 204 -5.37 1.07 1.39
C SER A 204 -3.88 1.45 1.42
N HIS A 205 -3.06 0.94 0.50
CA HIS A 205 -1.66 1.35 0.37
C HIS A 205 -1.50 2.83 0.03
N PHE A 206 -2.29 3.33 -0.93
CA PHE A 206 -2.34 4.75 -1.27
C PHE A 206 -2.62 5.62 -0.05
N LEU A 207 -3.66 5.27 0.74
CA LEU A 207 -4.04 6.03 1.92
C LEU A 207 -2.97 5.98 3.03
N ILE A 208 -2.24 4.87 3.20
CA ILE A 208 -1.10 4.81 4.12
C ILE A 208 0.04 5.72 3.66
N GLY A 209 0.35 5.71 2.36
CA GLY A 209 1.34 6.62 1.79
C GLY A 209 0.96 8.08 2.00
N LEU A 210 -0.29 8.42 1.74
CA LEU A 210 -0.80 9.78 1.89
C LEU A 210 -0.84 10.23 3.36
N ASP A 211 -1.29 9.36 4.27
CA ASP A 211 -1.29 9.61 5.72
C ASP A 211 0.12 9.87 6.26
N PHE A 212 1.14 9.22 5.69
CA PHE A 212 2.55 9.46 6.02
C PHE A 212 3.03 10.81 5.52
N VAL A 213 2.76 11.13 4.24
CA VAL A 213 3.21 12.38 3.62
C VAL A 213 2.54 13.59 4.26
N LEU A 214 1.24 13.50 4.59
CA LEU A 214 0.49 14.57 5.24
C LEU A 214 0.92 14.87 6.68
N ALA A 215 1.65 13.98 7.34
CA ALA A 215 2.19 14.25 8.67
C ALA A 215 3.12 15.48 8.68
N GLN A 216 3.76 15.81 7.54
CA GLN A 216 4.67 16.95 7.38
C GLN A 216 3.96 18.30 7.43
N VAL A 217 2.67 18.33 7.08
CA VAL A 217 1.85 19.55 6.99
C VAL A 217 0.64 19.48 7.92
N ALA A 218 0.66 18.60 8.93
CA ALA A 218 -0.51 18.29 9.74
C ALA A 218 -1.08 19.50 10.52
N PHE A 219 -0.26 20.51 10.81
CA PHE A 219 -0.64 21.75 11.50
C PHE A 219 -0.65 22.98 10.61
N GLU A 220 -0.43 22.80 9.31
CA GLU A 220 -0.50 23.90 8.35
C GLU A 220 -1.95 24.29 8.06
N GLU A 221 -2.13 25.55 7.68
CA GLU A 221 -3.44 26.07 7.28
C GLU A 221 -4.03 25.27 6.10
N PRO A 222 -5.37 25.17 5.97
CA PRO A 222 -6.02 24.41 4.91
C PRO A 222 -5.49 24.72 3.50
N GLU A 223 -5.25 26.00 3.20
CA GLU A 223 -4.75 26.45 1.89
C GLU A 223 -3.33 25.95 1.61
N THR A 224 -2.46 26.00 2.61
CA THR A 224 -1.08 25.47 2.52
C THR A 224 -1.10 23.96 2.30
N ARG A 225 -1.95 23.23 3.04
CA ARG A 225 -2.12 21.78 2.87
C ARG A 225 -2.64 21.42 1.47
N ARG A 226 -3.63 22.18 0.98
CA ARG A 226 -4.15 22.04 -0.37
C ARG A 226 -3.03 22.24 -1.40
N SER A 227 -2.28 23.34 -1.32
CA SER A 227 -1.18 23.62 -2.24
C SER A 227 -0.08 22.55 -2.19
N PHE A 228 0.24 22.05 -1.00
CA PHE A 228 1.19 20.94 -0.82
C PHE A 228 0.72 19.67 -1.54
N LEU A 229 -0.56 19.32 -1.41
CA LEU A 229 -1.17 18.18 -2.10
C LEU A 229 -1.20 18.37 -3.61
N GLU A 230 -1.62 19.54 -4.11
CA GLU A 230 -1.66 19.81 -5.55
C GLU A 230 -0.28 19.71 -6.19
N ASN A 231 0.74 20.30 -5.56
CA ASN A 231 2.11 20.22 -6.04
C ASN A 231 2.64 18.78 -6.00
N GLY A 232 2.34 18.04 -4.94
CA GLY A 232 2.74 16.64 -4.79
C GLY A 232 2.11 15.73 -5.83
N PHE A 233 0.79 15.79 -6.02
CA PHE A 233 0.10 14.98 -7.02
C PHE A 233 0.52 15.34 -8.45
N ARG A 234 0.75 16.63 -8.74
CA ARG A 234 1.13 17.08 -10.10
C ARG A 234 2.60 16.83 -10.44
N TYR A 235 3.51 17.06 -9.49
CA TYR A 235 4.96 17.11 -9.77
C TYR A 235 5.79 16.07 -9.00
N GLY A 236 5.15 15.26 -8.15
CA GLY A 236 5.83 14.26 -7.33
C GLY A 236 6.61 14.87 -6.16
N ALA A 237 7.47 14.07 -5.55
CA ALA A 237 8.22 14.45 -4.35
C ALA A 237 9.27 15.55 -4.60
N GLY A 238 9.73 15.68 -5.85
CA GLY A 238 10.69 16.71 -6.26
C GLY A 238 10.10 18.10 -6.45
N GLY A 239 8.77 18.20 -6.57
CA GLY A 239 8.08 19.44 -6.90
C GLY A 239 8.39 19.97 -8.30
N ARG A 240 7.76 21.11 -8.64
CA ARG A 240 7.87 21.73 -9.98
C ARG A 240 9.30 22.04 -10.40
N GLN A 241 10.12 22.55 -9.47
CA GLN A 241 11.48 22.95 -9.78
C GLN A 241 12.37 21.76 -10.20
N ARG A 242 12.31 20.63 -9.48
CA ARG A 242 13.10 19.45 -9.85
C ARG A 242 12.67 18.86 -11.20
N LEU A 243 11.36 18.90 -11.49
CA LEU A 243 10.86 18.52 -12.81
C LEU A 243 11.41 19.45 -13.89
N ASP A 244 11.32 20.77 -13.69
CA ASP A 244 11.85 21.76 -14.63
C ASP A 244 13.34 21.56 -14.88
N ASP A 245 14.14 21.28 -13.85
CA ASP A 245 15.58 21.05 -13.98
C ASP A 245 15.90 19.72 -14.68
N SER A 246 15.12 18.66 -14.41
CA SER A 246 15.25 17.37 -15.10
C SER A 246 14.90 17.49 -16.59
N LEU A 247 13.84 18.24 -16.91
CA LEU A 247 13.46 18.56 -18.29
C LEU A 247 14.56 19.38 -18.98
N LYS A 248 15.07 20.44 -18.34
CA LYS A 248 16.19 21.24 -18.87
C LYS A 248 17.42 20.37 -19.16
N PHE A 249 17.78 19.46 -18.26
CA PHE A 249 18.92 18.56 -18.47
C PHE A 249 18.69 17.59 -19.62
N ALA A 250 17.54 16.92 -19.66
CA ALA A 250 17.19 15.98 -20.73
C ALA A 250 17.18 16.69 -22.11
N PHE A 251 16.59 17.88 -22.19
CA PHE A 251 16.59 18.68 -23.41
C PHE A 251 17.97 19.21 -23.77
N GLY A 252 18.78 19.62 -22.79
CA GLY A 252 20.16 20.06 -23.02
C GLY A 252 21.06 18.95 -23.57
N LEU A 253 20.87 17.70 -23.14
CA LEU A 253 21.55 16.55 -23.74
C LEU A 253 21.09 16.32 -25.18
N LEU A 254 19.78 16.39 -25.44
CA LEU A 254 19.25 16.19 -26.79
C LEU A 254 19.74 17.28 -27.77
N ASP A 255 19.81 18.54 -27.35
CA ASP A 255 20.39 19.62 -28.15
C ASP A 255 21.88 19.41 -28.45
N ALA A 256 22.63 18.82 -27.49
CA ALA A 256 24.05 18.52 -27.67
C ALA A 256 24.31 17.35 -28.64
N PHE A 257 23.41 16.36 -28.70
CA PHE A 257 23.57 15.16 -29.54
C PHE A 257 22.79 15.20 -30.86
N ALA A 258 21.81 16.11 -31.01
CA ALA A 258 21.03 16.30 -32.24
C ALA A 258 20.78 17.80 -32.53
N PRO A 259 21.77 18.53 -33.07
CA PRO A 259 21.61 19.95 -33.37
C PRO A 259 20.57 20.20 -34.46
N GLY A 260 19.61 21.12 -34.23
CA GLY A 260 18.61 21.53 -35.23
C GLY A 260 17.17 21.10 -34.94
N THR A 261 16.92 20.35 -33.88
CA THR A 261 15.58 19.92 -33.42
C THR A 261 14.94 20.87 -32.38
N GLY A 262 15.55 22.04 -32.12
CA GLY A 262 15.11 23.11 -31.20
C GLY A 262 13.60 23.40 -31.17
N GLY A 263 12.98 23.51 -32.35
CA GLY A 263 11.54 23.77 -32.47
C GLY A 263 10.64 22.59 -32.11
N ALA A 264 11.12 21.35 -32.25
CA ALA A 264 10.42 20.17 -31.73
C ALA A 264 10.53 20.09 -30.20
N PHE A 265 11.64 20.55 -29.62
CA PHE A 265 11.88 20.51 -28.17
C PHE A 265 11.03 21.51 -27.38
N SER A 266 10.92 22.75 -27.85
CA SER A 266 9.99 23.71 -27.21
C SER A 266 8.56 23.20 -27.23
N ARG A 267 8.15 22.52 -28.32
CA ARG A 267 6.81 21.91 -28.43
C ARG A 267 6.64 20.73 -27.49
N ALA A 268 7.65 19.86 -27.35
CA ALA A 268 7.60 18.74 -26.42
C ALA A 268 7.50 19.21 -24.96
N ARG A 269 8.30 20.22 -24.56
CA ARG A 269 8.19 20.83 -23.22
C ARG A 269 6.82 21.44 -22.98
N SER A 270 6.29 22.19 -23.95
CA SER A 270 4.95 22.76 -23.85
C SER A 270 3.87 21.68 -23.75
N SER A 271 4.01 20.55 -24.48
CA SER A 271 3.08 19.40 -24.39
C SER A 271 3.08 18.77 -23.01
N VAL A 272 4.27 18.44 -22.48
CA VAL A 272 4.40 17.87 -21.13
C VAL A 272 3.82 18.82 -20.08
N THR A 273 4.08 20.12 -20.21
CA THR A 273 3.54 21.12 -19.29
C THR A 273 2.01 21.18 -19.38
N ALA A 274 1.45 21.20 -20.59
CA ALA A 274 0.02 21.22 -20.81
C ALA A 274 -0.67 19.94 -20.29
N GLU A 275 -0.06 18.78 -20.46
CA GLU A 275 -0.54 17.51 -19.92
C GLU A 275 -0.58 17.53 -18.39
N LEU A 276 0.46 18.05 -17.73
CA LEU A 276 0.50 18.18 -16.27
C LEU A 276 -0.52 19.20 -15.73
N GLU A 277 -0.75 20.29 -16.46
CA GLU A 277 -1.76 21.30 -16.12
C GLU A 277 -3.18 20.78 -16.32
N ALA A 278 -3.40 19.89 -17.29
CA ALA A 278 -4.69 19.25 -17.55
C ALA A 278 -5.08 18.21 -16.48
N LEU A 279 -4.13 17.71 -15.68
CA LEU A 279 -4.45 16.77 -14.60
C LEU A 279 -5.38 17.40 -13.57
N ASN A 280 -6.51 16.74 -13.32
CA ASN A 280 -7.52 17.14 -12.34
C ASN A 280 -7.09 16.82 -10.89
N VAL A 281 -5.92 17.31 -10.47
CA VAL A 281 -5.37 17.07 -9.12
C VAL A 281 -6.05 17.91 -8.04
N SER A 282 -6.76 18.98 -8.43
CA SER A 282 -7.48 19.86 -7.51
C SER A 282 -8.52 19.09 -6.71
N VAL A 283 -9.26 18.18 -7.35
CA VAL A 283 -10.27 17.34 -6.69
C VAL A 283 -9.66 16.46 -5.59
N LEU A 284 -8.48 15.88 -5.82
CA LEU A 284 -7.75 15.13 -4.80
C LEU A 284 -7.31 16.05 -3.66
N ALA A 285 -6.70 17.19 -3.98
CA ALA A 285 -6.22 18.13 -2.98
C ALA A 285 -7.35 18.72 -2.13
N ASP A 286 -8.47 19.06 -2.75
CA ASP A 286 -9.71 19.52 -2.11
C ASP A 286 -10.29 18.51 -1.12
N HIS A 287 -10.27 17.23 -1.48
CA HIS A 287 -10.76 16.17 -0.62
C HIS A 287 -9.81 15.93 0.56
N PHE A 288 -8.51 15.72 0.28
CA PHE A 288 -7.55 15.28 1.29
C PHE A 288 -7.03 16.39 2.20
N SER A 289 -7.15 17.67 1.80
CA SER A 289 -6.82 18.82 2.66
C SER A 289 -7.81 19.00 3.82
N ARG A 290 -9.01 18.40 3.76
CA ARG A 290 -10.01 18.50 4.83
C ARG A 290 -9.53 17.79 6.09
N ALA A 291 -9.71 18.45 7.24
CA ALA A 291 -9.21 17.95 8.51
C ALA A 291 -9.89 16.65 8.93
N GLU A 292 -11.18 16.47 8.63
CA GLU A 292 -11.94 15.25 8.91
C GLU A 292 -11.37 14.08 8.11
N VAL A 293 -11.18 14.27 6.80
CA VAL A 293 -10.62 13.25 5.89
C VAL A 293 -9.21 12.86 6.33
N SER A 294 -8.35 13.84 6.61
CA SER A 294 -6.98 13.62 7.09
C SER A 294 -6.91 12.81 8.40
N LYS A 295 -7.91 12.91 9.29
CA LYS A 295 -7.96 12.13 10.53
C LYS A 295 -8.39 10.68 10.28
N GLU A 296 -9.19 10.45 9.26
CA GLU A 296 -9.75 9.13 8.95
C GLU A 296 -8.87 8.27 8.02
N LEU A 297 -7.85 8.83 7.35
CA LEU A 297 -7.02 8.11 6.37
C LEU A 297 -6.52 6.76 6.89
N PHE A 298 -5.95 6.73 8.10
CA PHE A 298 -5.40 5.50 8.68
C PHE A 298 -6.48 4.45 8.97
N SER A 299 -7.62 4.86 9.53
CA SER A 299 -8.75 3.95 9.78
C SER A 299 -9.39 3.45 8.49
N LEU A 300 -9.53 4.33 7.49
CA LEU A 300 -10.07 4.00 6.18
C LEU A 300 -9.16 3.01 5.44
N ALA A 301 -7.84 3.22 5.49
CA ALA A 301 -6.87 2.29 4.95
C ALA A 301 -7.01 0.89 5.56
N ARG A 302 -7.09 0.79 6.89
CA ARG A 302 -7.32 -0.49 7.58
C ARG A 302 -8.66 -1.14 7.19
N GLY A 303 -9.71 -0.35 7.00
CA GLY A 303 -11.01 -0.83 6.58
C GLY A 303 -11.01 -1.39 5.16
N LEU A 304 -10.39 -0.68 4.21
CA LEU A 304 -10.26 -1.13 2.82
C LEU A 304 -9.39 -2.38 2.71
N GLU A 305 -8.29 -2.45 3.45
CA GLU A 305 -7.47 -3.65 3.53
C GLU A 305 -8.29 -4.85 4.03
N ALA A 306 -9.07 -4.66 5.10
CA ALA A 306 -9.94 -5.71 5.63
C ALA A 306 -11.00 -6.17 4.62
N LEU A 307 -11.56 -5.26 3.83
CA LEU A 307 -12.51 -5.57 2.75
C LEU A 307 -11.85 -6.38 1.63
N GLY A 308 -10.63 -6.00 1.21
CA GLY A 308 -9.87 -6.71 0.17
C GLY A 308 -9.65 -8.19 0.51
N TYR A 309 -9.37 -8.47 1.79
CA TYR A 309 -9.10 -9.80 2.32
C TYR A 309 -10.29 -10.47 3.01
N SER A 310 -11.49 -9.89 2.99
CA SER A 310 -12.64 -10.53 3.65
C SER A 310 -13.05 -11.83 2.94
N GLU A 311 -13.34 -12.90 3.68
CA GLU A 311 -13.90 -14.12 3.07
C GLU A 311 -15.21 -13.82 2.32
N LYS A 312 -16.07 -12.99 2.93
CA LYS A 312 -17.31 -12.51 2.30
C LYS A 312 -16.99 -11.29 1.43
N PHE A 313 -17.21 -11.41 0.13
CA PHE A 313 -17.04 -10.28 -0.77
C PHE A 313 -18.09 -9.19 -0.51
N THR A 314 -17.64 -7.94 -0.46
CA THR A 314 -18.49 -6.75 -0.42
C THR A 314 -18.27 -5.93 -1.68
N PRO A 315 -19.29 -5.77 -2.55
CA PRO A 315 -19.16 -4.97 -3.75
C PRO A 315 -19.07 -3.48 -3.42
N LEU A 316 -18.51 -2.70 -4.36
CA LEU A 316 -18.25 -1.26 -4.21
C LEU A 316 -19.52 -0.47 -3.85
N SER A 317 -20.66 -0.84 -4.43
CA SER A 317 -21.98 -0.25 -4.18
C SER A 317 -22.51 -0.47 -2.76
N ALA A 318 -21.98 -1.46 -2.03
CA ALA A 318 -22.37 -1.80 -0.67
C ALA A 318 -21.37 -1.31 0.39
N LEU A 319 -20.39 -0.49 0.00
CA LEU A 319 -19.42 0.05 0.94
C LEU A 319 -20.00 1.17 1.82
N PRO A 320 -19.39 1.45 2.98
CA PRO A 320 -19.74 2.62 3.78
C PRO A 320 -19.56 3.94 2.99
N PRO A 321 -20.34 4.99 3.30
CA PRO A 321 -20.30 6.26 2.57
C PRO A 321 -18.91 6.87 2.40
N ASN A 322 -18.05 6.82 3.44
CA ASN A 322 -16.69 7.38 3.35
C ASN A 322 -15.81 6.63 2.34
N SER A 323 -16.01 5.32 2.20
CA SER A 323 -15.30 4.53 1.18
C SER A 323 -15.83 4.81 -0.21
N ILE A 324 -17.16 4.88 -0.38
CA ILE A 324 -17.78 5.26 -1.67
C ILE A 324 -17.32 6.66 -2.09
N GLY A 325 -17.27 7.61 -1.15
CA GLY A 325 -16.80 8.97 -1.37
C GLY A 325 -15.37 9.02 -1.91
N LEU A 326 -14.45 8.23 -1.33
CA LEU A 326 -13.09 8.10 -1.84
C LEU A 326 -13.06 7.64 -3.30
N PHE A 327 -13.80 6.59 -3.65
CA PHE A 327 -13.81 6.08 -5.03
C PHE A 327 -14.51 7.02 -6.01
N GLY A 328 -15.50 7.81 -5.55
CA GLY A 328 -16.08 8.89 -6.33
C GLY A 328 -15.07 10.00 -6.64
N VAL A 329 -14.26 10.41 -5.66
CA VAL A 329 -13.17 11.39 -5.83
C VAL A 329 -12.10 10.87 -6.79
N LEU A 330 -11.75 9.58 -6.71
CA LEU A 330 -10.82 8.97 -7.66
C LEU A 330 -11.41 8.92 -9.07
N ALA A 331 -12.70 8.58 -9.22
CA ALA A 331 -13.36 8.60 -10.51
C ALA A 331 -13.35 10.01 -11.14
N ASP A 332 -13.65 11.05 -10.35
CA ASP A 332 -13.55 12.45 -10.82
C ASP A 332 -12.14 12.84 -11.25
N HIS A 333 -11.13 12.42 -10.48
CA HIS A 333 -9.73 12.72 -10.79
C HIS A 333 -9.30 12.09 -12.12
N PHE A 334 -9.82 10.91 -12.45
CA PHE A 334 -9.49 10.19 -13.67
C PHE A 334 -10.47 10.43 -14.83
N ASP A 335 -11.43 11.35 -14.67
CA ASP A 335 -12.51 11.62 -15.63
C ASP A 335 -13.33 10.35 -16.01
N LEU A 336 -13.53 9.46 -15.03
CA LEU A 336 -14.34 8.24 -15.17
C LEU A 336 -15.79 8.47 -14.78
N ASP A 337 -16.71 7.78 -15.45
CA ASP A 337 -18.13 7.84 -15.13
C ASP A 337 -18.40 7.19 -13.76
N ARG A 338 -18.90 8.00 -12.80
CA ARG A 338 -19.17 7.53 -11.44
C ARG A 338 -20.20 6.41 -11.36
N ILE A 339 -21.17 6.36 -12.27
CA ILE A 339 -22.20 5.30 -12.30
C ILE A 339 -21.57 3.99 -12.75
N GLN A 340 -20.70 4.05 -13.76
CA GLN A 340 -19.95 2.87 -14.21
C GLN A 340 -19.00 2.33 -13.13
N VAL A 341 -18.39 3.24 -12.37
CA VAL A 341 -17.49 2.87 -11.27
C VAL A 341 -18.25 2.34 -10.05
N LEU A 342 -19.17 3.14 -9.50
CA LEU A 342 -19.82 2.88 -8.20
C LEU A 342 -21.03 1.93 -8.30
N GLY A 343 -21.54 1.69 -9.51
CA GLY A 343 -22.80 0.98 -9.75
C GLY A 343 -24.03 1.83 -9.42
N THR A 344 -25.20 1.40 -9.87
CA THR A 344 -26.47 2.04 -9.49
C THR A 344 -26.86 1.68 -8.05
N PRO A 345 -27.20 2.65 -7.20
CA PRO A 345 -27.79 2.34 -5.90
C PRO A 345 -29.20 1.75 -6.12
N GLY A 346 -29.40 0.49 -5.76
CA GLY A 346 -30.74 -0.12 -5.73
C GLY A 346 -31.10 -1.10 -6.86
N GLY A 347 -30.12 -1.80 -7.45
CA GLY A 347 -30.43 -2.99 -8.24
C GLY A 347 -30.77 -4.16 -7.34
N GLU A 348 -32.04 -4.33 -6.97
CA GLU A 348 -32.55 -5.64 -6.56
C GLU A 348 -32.15 -6.65 -7.62
N ASP A 349 -31.49 -7.71 -7.16
CA ASP A 349 -31.25 -8.94 -7.89
C ASP A 349 -32.62 -9.46 -8.34
N ARG A 350 -33.07 -9.08 -9.55
CA ARG A 350 -34.17 -9.78 -10.21
C ARG A 350 -33.60 -11.13 -10.58
N GLY A 351 -33.72 -12.06 -9.64
CA GLY A 351 -33.47 -13.47 -9.87
C GLY A 351 -34.25 -13.89 -11.10
N GLU A 352 -33.53 -14.20 -12.17
CA GLU A 352 -34.03 -15.05 -13.22
C GLU A 352 -34.05 -16.48 -12.67
N GLY A 353 -35.12 -16.77 -11.93
CA GLY A 353 -35.65 -18.12 -11.83
C GLY A 353 -36.76 -18.27 -12.85
N VAL A 354 -36.46 -18.94 -13.97
CA VAL A 354 -37.19 -20.10 -14.53
C VAL A 354 -36.21 -20.90 -15.38
#